data_AF-A0A5A9EZX2-F1
#
_entry.id   AF-A0A5A9EZX2-F1
#
_cell.length_a   1.000
_cell.length_b   1.000
_cell.length_c   1.000
_cell.angle_alpha   90.00
_cell.angle_beta   90.00
_cell.angle_gamma   90.00
#
_symmetry.space_group_name_H-M   'P 1'
#
loop_
_entity.id
_entity.type
_entity.pdbx_description
1 polymer ?
#
loop_
_entity_poly.entity_id
_entity_poly.type
_entity_poly.pdbx_seq_one_letter_code
_entity_poly.pdbx_strand_id
1 'polypeptide(L)'
;MVQYIGPDPLRSLHEAVQTLRREPSSVPEASRTAKLLAQGRARMARKVGEEAIEVAIEAMRGDRGALVMEAADLLYNLVVLLADFDIAPDEILAELRRRELAFGIAEKLPKSEEPINAPAAGCGNGSANGVVANSPKPSTAKRCKR
;
A
#
# COMPACT_ATOMS: atom_id res chain seq x y z
N MET A 1 11.04 -25.16 -1.65
CA MET A 1 10.59 -23.75 -1.69
C MET A 1 9.97 -23.55 -3.06
N VAL A 2 8.64 -23.46 -3.16
CA VAL A 2 7.98 -23.30 -4.48
C VAL A 2 8.20 -21.85 -4.89
N GLN A 3 9.13 -21.61 -5.79
CA GLN A 3 9.25 -20.31 -6.44
C GLN A 3 8.23 -20.27 -7.57
N TYR A 4 7.24 -19.39 -7.44
CA TYR A 4 6.29 -19.13 -8.51
C TYR A 4 7.01 -18.31 -9.59
N ILE A 5 7.41 -18.97 -10.68
CA ILE A 5 8.04 -18.32 -11.84
C ILE A 5 6.90 -17.99 -12.82
N GLY A 6 6.31 -16.81 -12.67
CA GLY A 6 5.17 -16.36 -13.48
C GLY A 6 4.74 -14.95 -13.10
N PRO A 7 3.84 -14.33 -13.90
CA PRO A 7 3.26 -13.05 -13.54
C PRO A 7 2.49 -13.18 -12.22
N ASP A 8 2.45 -12.10 -11.44
CA ASP A 8 1.71 -12.04 -10.17
C ASP A 8 0.25 -12.52 -10.40
N PRO A 9 -0.20 -13.60 -9.76
CA PRO A 9 -1.54 -14.14 -9.96
C PRO A 9 -2.65 -13.14 -9.67
N LEU A 10 -2.48 -12.27 -8.67
CA LEU A 10 -3.50 -11.30 -8.30
C LEU A 10 -3.63 -10.22 -9.37
N ARG A 11 -2.49 -9.72 -9.85
CA ARG A 11 -2.45 -8.79 -10.99
C ARG A 11 -3.05 -9.41 -12.25
N SER A 12 -2.63 -10.62 -12.60
CA SER A 12 -3.08 -11.32 -13.81
C SER A 12 -4.59 -11.56 -13.79
N LEU A 13 -5.14 -11.94 -12.63
CA LEU A 13 -6.58 -12.09 -12.43
C LEU A 13 -7.29 -10.74 -12.57
N HIS A 14 -6.81 -9.69 -11.91
CA HIS A 14 -7.40 -8.35 -12.01
C HIS A 14 -7.42 -7.86 -13.48
N GLU A 15 -6.34 -8.02 -14.22
CA GLU A 15 -6.26 -7.64 -15.64
C GLU A 15 -7.23 -8.44 -16.51
N ALA A 16 -7.38 -9.75 -16.25
CA ALA A 16 -8.36 -10.57 -16.94
C ALA A 16 -9.80 -10.11 -16.66
N VAL A 17 -10.12 -9.76 -15.41
CA VAL A 17 -11.44 -9.21 -15.03
C VAL A 17 -11.68 -7.85 -15.70
N GLN A 18 -10.67 -6.98 -15.74
CA GLN A 18 -10.77 -5.69 -16.41
C GLN A 18 -10.94 -5.81 -17.92
N THR A 19 -10.28 -6.79 -18.55
CA THR A 19 -10.46 -7.11 -19.97
C THR A 19 -11.91 -7.55 -20.24
N LEU A 20 -12.44 -8.46 -19.41
CA LEU A 20 -13.84 -8.89 -19.49
C LEU A 20 -14.82 -7.72 -19.29
N ARG A 21 -14.55 -6.79 -18.37
CA ARG A 21 -15.41 -5.60 -18.16
C ARG A 21 -15.43 -4.67 -19.38
N ARG A 22 -14.30 -4.51 -20.07
CA ARG A 22 -14.16 -3.65 -21.27
C ARG A 22 -14.73 -4.34 -22.52
N GLU A 23 -14.53 -5.65 -22.62
CA GLU A 23 -14.91 -6.47 -23.75
C GLU A 23 -15.67 -7.71 -23.25
N PRO A 24 -16.98 -7.62 -22.98
CA PRO A 24 -17.76 -8.74 -22.43
C PRO A 24 -17.75 -10.00 -23.30
N SER A 25 -17.50 -9.86 -24.61
CA SER A 25 -17.36 -10.97 -25.56
C SER A 25 -15.98 -11.66 -25.53
N SER A 26 -15.01 -11.14 -24.76
CA SER A 26 -13.64 -11.68 -24.67
C SER A 26 -13.56 -13.02 -23.92
N VAL A 27 -14.59 -13.38 -23.16
CA VAL A 27 -14.68 -14.65 -22.45
C VAL A 27 -16.06 -15.28 -22.63
N PRO A 28 -16.17 -16.62 -22.53
CA PRO A 28 -17.47 -17.28 -22.59
C PRO A 28 -18.42 -16.75 -21.49
N GLU A 29 -19.66 -16.42 -21.84
CA GLU A 29 -20.71 -16.00 -20.89
C GLU A 29 -20.91 -17.01 -19.74
N ALA A 30 -20.59 -18.28 -20.00
CA ALA A 30 -20.67 -19.35 -19.00
C ALA A 30 -19.61 -19.24 -17.88
N SER A 31 -18.58 -18.40 -18.05
CA SER A 31 -17.49 -18.21 -17.08
C SER A 31 -18.03 -17.77 -15.71
N ARG A 32 -17.46 -18.33 -14.64
CA ARG A 32 -17.78 -17.97 -13.24
C ARG A 32 -17.67 -16.46 -13.02
N THR A 33 -16.61 -15.84 -13.53
CA THR A 33 -16.36 -14.40 -13.40
C THR A 33 -17.44 -13.58 -14.10
N ALA A 34 -17.80 -13.95 -15.35
CA ALA A 34 -18.82 -13.24 -16.12
C ALA A 34 -20.18 -13.28 -15.42
N LYS A 35 -20.57 -14.44 -14.88
CA LYS A 35 -21.79 -14.58 -14.08
C LYS A 35 -21.77 -13.75 -12.79
N LEU A 36 -20.64 -13.70 -12.09
CA LEU A 36 -20.49 -12.90 -10.86
C LEU A 36 -20.63 -11.41 -11.15
N LEU A 37 -19.97 -10.91 -12.20
CA LEU A 37 -20.08 -9.52 -12.63
C LEU A 37 -21.51 -9.17 -13.04
N ALA A 38 -22.16 -10.04 -13.82
CA ALA A 38 -23.55 -9.85 -14.23
C ALA A 38 -24.54 -9.84 -13.06
N GLN A 39 -24.23 -10.55 -11.97
CA GLN A 39 -25.04 -10.57 -10.73
C GLN A 39 -24.77 -9.35 -9.81
N GLY A 40 -23.76 -8.54 -10.11
CA GLY A 40 -23.48 -7.27 -9.46
C GLY A 40 -22.85 -7.36 -8.07
N ARG A 41 -22.55 -6.19 -7.51
CA ARG A 41 -21.77 -6.00 -6.27
C ARG A 41 -22.29 -6.77 -5.07
N ALA A 42 -23.61 -6.83 -4.88
CA ALA A 42 -24.21 -7.52 -3.75
C ALA A 42 -23.87 -9.02 -3.75
N ARG A 43 -23.87 -9.66 -4.93
CA ARG A 43 -23.49 -11.07 -5.06
C ARG A 43 -22.00 -11.26 -4.81
N MET A 44 -21.16 -10.42 -5.39
CA MET A 44 -19.70 -10.49 -5.22
C MET A 44 -19.30 -10.34 -3.74
N ALA A 45 -19.85 -9.33 -3.05
CA ALA A 45 -19.62 -9.12 -1.62
C ALA A 45 -20.11 -10.30 -0.77
N ARG A 46 -21.27 -10.89 -1.11
CA ARG A 46 -21.73 -12.11 -0.45
C ARG A 46 -20.75 -13.26 -0.62
N LYS A 47 -20.23 -13.50 -1.83
CA LYS A 47 -19.23 -14.55 -2.05
C LYS A 47 -17.99 -14.33 -1.19
N VAL A 48 -17.46 -13.11 -1.12
CA VAL A 48 -16.32 -12.79 -0.23
C VAL A 48 -16.64 -13.16 1.23
N GLY A 49 -17.85 -12.87 1.71
CA GLY A 49 -18.27 -13.25 3.05
C GLY A 49 -18.41 -14.76 3.26
N GLU A 50 -18.96 -15.49 2.28
CA GLU A 50 -19.08 -16.96 2.32
C GLU A 50 -17.69 -17.62 2.45
N GLU A 51 -16.74 -17.28 1.55
CA GLU A 51 -15.40 -17.89 1.57
C GLU A 51 -14.62 -17.53 2.84
N ALA A 52 -14.82 -16.32 3.39
CA ALA A 52 -14.15 -15.91 4.63
C ALA A 52 -14.60 -16.76 5.84
N ILE A 53 -15.88 -17.16 5.87
CA ILE A 53 -16.41 -18.05 6.90
C ILE A 53 -15.86 -19.47 6.68
N GLU A 54 -15.78 -19.94 5.44
CA GLU A 54 -15.23 -21.26 5.09
C GLU A 54 -13.75 -21.36 5.49
N VAL A 55 -12.94 -20.34 5.21
CA VAL A 55 -11.55 -20.23 5.70
C VAL A 55 -11.47 -20.37 7.22
N ALA A 56 -12.34 -19.68 7.96
CA ALA A 56 -12.34 -19.77 9.42
C ALA A 56 -12.73 -21.17 9.92
N ILE A 57 -13.70 -21.82 9.28
CA ILE A 57 -14.12 -23.18 9.60
C ILE A 57 -13.00 -24.18 9.33
N GLU A 58 -12.34 -24.12 8.18
CA GLU A 58 -11.26 -25.07 7.84
C GLU A 58 -10.01 -24.86 8.71
N ALA A 59 -9.73 -23.62 9.11
CA ALA A 59 -8.71 -23.33 10.11
C ALA A 59 -9.02 -23.99 11.46
N MET A 60 -10.28 -23.97 11.91
CA MET A 60 -10.71 -24.65 13.14
C MET A 60 -10.65 -26.18 13.03
N ARG A 61 -10.90 -26.72 11.84
CA ARG A 61 -10.81 -28.16 11.56
C ARG A 61 -9.37 -28.66 11.48
N GLY A 62 -8.41 -27.76 11.24
CA GLY A 62 -7.00 -28.11 11.04
C GLY A 62 -6.72 -28.78 9.70
N ASP A 63 -7.65 -28.69 8.74
CA ASP A 63 -7.42 -29.19 7.38
C ASP A 63 -6.63 -28.16 6.58
N ARG A 64 -5.31 -28.37 6.50
CA ARG A 64 -4.41 -27.49 5.76
C ARG A 64 -4.73 -27.46 4.27
N GLY A 65 -5.18 -28.57 3.69
CA GLY A 65 -5.47 -28.66 2.26
C GLY A 65 -6.69 -27.81 1.93
N ALA A 66 -7.79 -28.05 2.65
CA ALA A 66 -9.02 -27.30 2.51
C ALA A 66 -8.79 -25.80 2.78
N LEU A 67 -8.07 -25.46 3.85
CA LEU A 67 -7.77 -24.07 4.18
C LEU A 67 -7.06 -23.32 3.04
N VAL A 68 -6.12 -23.96 2.33
CA VAL A 68 -5.45 -23.32 1.18
C VAL A 68 -6.43 -23.09 0.02
N MET A 69 -7.36 -24.02 -0.21
CA MET A 69 -8.38 -23.87 -1.26
C MET A 69 -9.33 -22.71 -0.94
N GLU A 70 -9.89 -22.69 0.27
CA GLU A 70 -10.83 -21.63 0.68
C GLU A 70 -10.14 -20.26 0.73
N ALA A 71 -8.88 -20.20 1.14
CA ALA A 71 -8.11 -18.95 1.13
C ALA A 71 -7.87 -18.45 -0.31
N ALA A 72 -7.64 -19.37 -1.25
CA ALA A 72 -7.50 -19.03 -2.67
C ALA A 72 -8.83 -18.53 -3.26
N ASP A 73 -9.96 -19.17 -2.92
CA ASP A 73 -11.28 -18.72 -3.34
C ASP A 73 -11.66 -17.36 -2.74
N LEU A 74 -11.31 -17.12 -1.47
CA LEU A 74 -11.47 -15.81 -0.83
C LEU A 74 -10.71 -14.72 -1.60
N LEU A 75 -9.43 -14.94 -1.89
CA LEU A 75 -8.62 -13.98 -2.65
C LEU A 75 -9.15 -13.76 -4.06
N TYR A 76 -9.59 -14.83 -4.74
CA TYR A 76 -10.21 -14.73 -6.06
C TYR A 76 -11.45 -13.82 -6.03
N ASN A 77 -12.40 -14.09 -5.14
CA ASN A 77 -13.63 -13.32 -5.06
C ASN A 77 -13.36 -11.87 -4.63
N LEU A 78 -12.36 -11.66 -3.76
CA LEU A 78 -11.94 -10.32 -3.37
C LEU A 78 -11.37 -9.54 -4.57
N VAL A 79 -10.49 -10.13 -5.37
CA VAL A 79 -9.93 -9.47 -6.56
C VAL A 79 -11.01 -9.15 -7.59
N VAL A 80 -11.97 -10.05 -7.81
CA VAL A 80 -13.11 -9.79 -8.71
C VAL A 80 -13.94 -8.59 -8.22
N LEU A 81 -14.21 -8.51 -6.92
CA LEU A 81 -14.92 -7.37 -6.33
C LEU A 81 -14.10 -6.07 -6.45
N LEU A 82 -12.80 -6.10 -6.15
CA LEU A 82 -11.92 -4.93 -6.25
C LEU A 82 -11.83 -4.40 -7.69
N ALA A 83 -11.75 -5.30 -8.67
CA ALA A 83 -11.77 -4.93 -10.08
C ALA A 83 -13.06 -4.19 -10.47
N ASP A 84 -14.22 -4.56 -9.90
CA ASP A 84 -15.49 -3.83 -10.12
C ASP A 84 -15.50 -2.41 -9.51
N PHE A 85 -14.64 -2.17 -8.52
CA PHE A 85 -14.37 -0.84 -7.95
C PHE A 85 -13.20 -0.12 -8.64
N ASP A 86 -12.60 -0.71 -9.66
CA ASP A 86 -11.39 -0.20 -10.33
C ASP A 86 -10.20 -0.01 -9.36
N ILE A 87 -10.11 -0.85 -8.34
CA ILE A 87 -9.02 -0.88 -7.36
C ILE A 87 -8.02 -1.96 -7.77
N ALA A 88 -6.77 -1.56 -8.01
CA ALA A 88 -5.71 -2.49 -8.38
C ALA A 88 -5.18 -3.26 -7.15
N PRO A 89 -4.75 -4.54 -7.31
CA PRO A 89 -4.08 -5.28 -6.23
C PRO A 89 -2.89 -4.54 -5.62
N ASP A 90 -2.17 -3.74 -6.41
CA ASP A 90 -1.04 -2.92 -5.95
C ASP A 90 -1.42 -1.94 -4.84
N GLU A 91 -2.64 -1.38 -4.88
CA GLU A 91 -3.12 -0.46 -3.86
C GLU A 91 -3.29 -1.18 -2.51
N ILE A 92 -3.78 -2.43 -2.55
CA ILE A 92 -3.88 -3.28 -1.37
C ILE A 92 -2.49 -3.67 -0.86
N LEU A 93 -1.57 -4.05 -1.74
CA LEU A 93 -0.19 -4.38 -1.38
C LEU A 93 0.55 -3.19 -0.78
N ALA A 94 0.34 -1.98 -1.30
CA ALA A 94 0.88 -0.74 -0.75
C ALA A 94 0.33 -0.46 0.65
N GLU A 95 -0.97 -0.66 0.87
CA GLU A 95 -1.58 -0.54 2.20
C GLU A 95 -1.04 -1.60 3.16
N LEU A 96 -0.87 -2.86 2.73
CA LEU A 96 -0.28 -3.91 3.54
C LEU A 96 1.16 -3.56 3.94
N ARG A 97 1.98 -3.06 3.01
CA ARG A 97 3.33 -2.56 3.32
C ARG A 97 3.30 -1.39 4.32
N ARG A 98 2.35 -0.46 4.17
CA ARG A 98 2.18 0.63 5.13
C ARG A 98 1.85 0.10 6.53
N ARG A 99 0.97 -0.91 6.62
CA ARG A 99 0.63 -1.58 7.88
C ARG A 99 1.80 -2.35 8.48
N GLU A 100 2.60 -3.01 7.65
CA GLU A 100 3.81 -3.70 8.08
C GLU A 100 4.78 -2.73 8.77
N LEU A 101 5.03 -1.57 8.14
CA LEU A 101 5.89 -0.53 8.71
C LEU A 101 5.31 0.12 9.97
N ALA A 102 3.98 0.27 10.05
CA ALA A 102 3.31 0.90 11.18
C ALA A 102 3.16 -0.02 12.39
N PHE A 103 2.87 -1.31 12.17
CA PHE A 103 2.53 -2.26 13.23
C PHE A 103 3.64 -3.26 13.53
N GLY A 104 4.72 -3.28 12.73
CA GLY A 104 5.90 -4.10 12.97
C GLY A 104 5.58 -5.59 12.96
N ILE A 105 5.32 -6.16 11.77
CA ILE A 105 4.99 -7.60 11.63
C ILE A 105 6.20 -8.49 12.00
N ALA A 106 7.41 -7.91 12.04
CA ALA A 106 8.57 -8.46 12.71
C ALA A 106 9.31 -7.31 13.42
N GLU A 107 9.41 -7.39 14.76
CA GLU A 107 10.28 -6.63 15.68
C GLU A 107 10.90 -5.28 15.25
N LYS A 108 10.66 -4.25 16.08
CA LYS A 108 11.57 -3.13 16.41
C LYS A 108 12.63 -2.78 15.34
N LEU A 109 12.42 -1.67 14.63
CA LEU A 109 13.56 -0.82 14.27
C LEU A 109 14.15 -0.27 15.58
N PRO A 110 15.45 -0.48 15.89
CA PRO A 110 16.06 0.20 17.03
C PRO A 110 15.99 1.72 16.80
N LYS A 111 15.39 2.40 17.78
CA LYS A 111 15.58 3.84 17.96
C LYS A 111 17.06 4.09 18.27
N SER A 112 17.70 4.87 17.42
CA SER A 112 18.71 5.85 17.86
C SER A 112 18.22 7.16 17.24
N GLU A 113 17.55 8.05 17.97
CA GLU A 113 18.10 8.95 18.99
C GLU A 113 19.44 9.57 18.53
N GLU A 114 19.35 10.60 17.68
CA GLU A 114 20.15 11.80 17.95
C GLU A 114 19.59 12.45 19.22
N PRO A 115 20.38 13.08 20.12
CA PRO A 115 21.65 13.75 19.86
C PRO A 115 22.76 13.50 20.90
N ILE A 116 24.03 13.45 20.49
CA ILE A 116 25.15 13.60 21.44
C ILE A 116 25.70 15.03 21.38
N ASN A 117 25.43 15.78 22.45
CA ASN A 117 26.22 16.96 22.81
C ASN A 117 27.71 16.57 22.93
N ALA A 118 28.58 17.36 22.31
CA ALA A 118 30.01 17.45 22.63
C ALA A 118 30.53 18.84 22.22
N PRO A 119 31.57 19.39 22.84
CA PRO A 119 31.46 20.25 24.02
C PRO A 119 31.88 21.70 23.76
N ALA A 120 31.45 22.62 24.62
CA ALA A 120 32.05 23.95 24.74
C ALA A 120 33.36 23.86 25.54
N ALA A 121 34.49 24.28 24.95
CA ALA A 121 35.56 25.07 25.58
C ALA A 121 36.82 25.14 24.70
N GLY A 122 37.30 26.36 24.43
CA GLY A 122 38.58 26.61 23.76
C GLY A 122 38.83 28.09 23.50
N CYS A 123 39.04 28.86 24.58
CA CYS A 123 39.43 30.27 24.53
C CYS A 123 40.88 30.48 24.08
N GLY A 124 41.10 31.59 23.36
CA GLY A 124 42.36 32.35 23.28
C GLY A 124 43.00 32.33 21.88
N ASN A 125 43.59 33.40 21.34
CA ASN A 125 43.81 34.78 21.75
C ASN A 125 44.21 35.58 20.50
N GLY A 126 43.96 36.90 20.49
CA GLY A 126 44.96 37.83 19.95
C GLY A 126 44.58 38.69 18.74
N SER A 127 44.46 39.98 19.04
CA SER A 127 45.12 41.09 18.35
C SER A 127 44.31 41.97 17.40
N ALA A 128 44.41 43.25 17.71
CA ALA A 128 43.73 44.40 17.16
C ALA A 128 44.30 44.87 15.81
N ASN A 129 43.48 45.52 14.99
CA ASN A 129 43.55 46.95 14.62
C ASN A 129 42.89 47.25 13.26
N GLY A 130 42.31 48.46 13.14
CA GLY A 130 42.11 49.16 11.86
C GLY A 130 40.64 49.36 11.48
N VAL A 131 39.96 50.44 11.89
CA VAL A 131 39.92 51.78 11.24
C VAL A 131 38.80 51.91 10.16
N VAL A 132 37.76 52.66 10.57
CA VAL A 132 37.07 53.77 9.85
C VAL A 132 36.02 53.52 8.76
N ALA A 133 34.84 54.12 9.02
CA ALA A 133 33.81 54.70 8.12
C ALA A 133 33.07 53.78 7.13
N ASN A 134 31.81 53.98 6.75
CA ASN A 134 30.86 55.07 6.91
C ASN A 134 29.44 54.49 6.67
N SER A 135 28.42 55.00 7.35
CA SER A 135 27.01 54.82 6.90
C SER A 135 26.68 55.90 5.86
N PRO A 136 25.72 55.68 4.93
CA PRO A 136 24.33 56.01 5.29
C PRO A 136 23.25 55.07 4.68
N LYS A 137 22.15 54.88 5.45
CA LYS A 137 20.81 54.50 4.97
C LYS A 137 20.19 55.67 4.15
N PRO A 138 18.91 55.71 3.72
CA PRO A 138 17.85 54.68 3.55
C PRO A 138 17.17 54.77 2.15
N SER A 139 16.22 53.89 1.83
CA SER A 139 14.97 54.24 1.09
C SER A 139 14.14 52.96 0.87
N THR A 140 13.02 52.77 1.58
CA THR A 140 11.61 52.88 1.09
C THR A 140 11.33 52.07 -0.21
N ALA A 141 10.24 51.33 -0.42
CA ALA A 141 9.00 51.08 0.29
C ALA A 141 8.32 49.80 -0.24
N LYS A 142 7.48 49.22 0.62
CA LYS A 142 6.28 48.41 0.34
C LYS A 142 5.67 48.59 -1.06
N ARG A 143 5.28 47.47 -1.70
CA ARG A 143 3.86 47.19 -2.11
C ARG A 143 3.76 45.74 -2.63
N CYS A 144 3.13 44.84 -1.88
CA CYS A 144 1.75 44.35 -2.05
C CYS A 144 1.40 43.72 -3.41
N LYS A 145 1.28 42.38 -3.36
CA LYS A 145 0.15 41.54 -3.76
C LYS A 145 -0.48 41.77 -5.15
N ARG A 146 -0.41 40.73 -5.97
CA ARG A 146 -1.59 40.10 -6.59
C ARG A 146 -1.51 38.61 -6.37
#